data_AF-A0A928R0P3-F1
#
_entry.id   AF-A0A928R0P3-F1
#
_cell.length_a   1.000
_cell.length_b   1.000
_cell.length_c   1.000
_cell.angle_alpha   90.00
_cell.angle_beta   90.00
_cell.angle_gamma   90.00
#
_symmetry.space_group_name_H-M   'P 1'
#
loop_
_entity.id
_entity.type
_entity.pdbx_description
1 polymer ?
#
loop_
_entity_poly.entity_id
_entity_poly.type
_entity_poly.pdbx_seq_one_letter_code
_entity_poly.pdbx_strand_id
1 'polypeptide(L)'
;MHSSIEARAVKLAEYIIENDTTVRAAAGAFGVSKSTVHKDVTERLKRQDPVLWAQAKAVLDRNKAERHIRGGIATRIKYKGE
;
A
#
# COMPACT_ATOMS: atom_id res chain seq x y z
N MET A 1 -13.09 -17.70 -13.76
CA MET A 1 -13.42 -17.05 -12.47
C MET A 1 -12.11 -16.72 -11.78
N HIS A 2 -11.75 -15.43 -11.66
CA HIS A 2 -10.63 -15.04 -10.81
C HIS A 2 -10.94 -15.43 -9.37
N SER A 3 -9.98 -16.02 -8.66
CA SER A 3 -10.17 -16.27 -7.24
C SER A 3 -10.46 -14.94 -6.53
N SER A 4 -11.27 -14.94 -5.47
CA SER A 4 -11.58 -13.72 -4.70
C SER A 4 -10.33 -12.98 -4.21
N ILE A 5 -9.20 -13.70 -4.12
CA ILE A 5 -7.89 -13.20 -3.72
C ILE A 5 -7.19 -12.44 -4.86
N GLU A 6 -7.23 -12.96 -6.09
CA GLU A 6 -6.66 -12.31 -7.27
C GLU A 6 -7.37 -10.99 -7.60
N ALA A 7 -8.71 -11.01 -7.57
CA ALA A 7 -9.51 -9.80 -7.74
C ALA A 7 -9.24 -8.76 -6.65
N ARG A 8 -8.98 -9.22 -5.41
CA ARG A 8 -8.60 -8.33 -4.30
C ARG A 8 -7.22 -7.72 -4.50
N ALA A 9 -6.25 -8.48 -5.00
CA ALA A 9 -4.89 -7.99 -5.23
C ALA A 9 -4.88 -6.84 -6.25
N VAL A 10 -5.65 -6.96 -7.32
CA VAL A 10 -5.83 -5.91 -8.35
C VAL A 10 -6.46 -4.66 -7.73
N LYS A 11 -7.61 -4.80 -7.05
CA LYS A 11 -8.29 -3.66 -6.41
C LYS A 11 -7.42 -2.94 -5.38
N LEU A 12 -6.64 -3.68 -4.59
CA LEU A 12 -5.71 -3.08 -3.63
C LEU A 12 -4.60 -2.29 -4.33
N ALA A 13 -4.11 -2.77 -5.48
CA ALA A 13 -3.08 -2.09 -6.24
C ALA A 13 -3.60 -0.81 -6.91
N GLU A 14 -4.77 -0.89 -7.56
CA GLU A 14 -5.47 0.26 -8.13
C GLU A 14 -5.69 1.34 -7.07
N TYR A 15 -6.24 0.95 -5.91
CA TYR A 15 -6.45 1.88 -4.81
C TYR A 15 -5.16 2.54 -4.31
N ILE A 16 -4.05 1.78 -4.20
CA ILE A 16 -2.75 2.32 -3.80
C ILE A 16 -2.27 3.37 -4.80
N ILE A 17 -2.44 3.12 -6.09
CA ILE A 17 -2.01 4.02 -7.17
C ILE A 17 -2.88 5.28 -7.20
N GLU A 18 -4.20 5.12 -7.21
CA GLU A 18 -5.17 6.21 -7.29
C GLU A 18 -5.08 7.16 -6.09
N ASN A 19 -4.83 6.64 -4.89
CA ASN A 19 -4.83 7.41 -3.65
C ASN A 19 -3.43 7.72 -3.13
N ASP A 20 -2.39 7.38 -3.88
CA ASP A 20 -0.99 7.52 -3.48
C ASP A 20 -0.70 7.03 -2.04
N THR A 21 -1.27 5.88 -1.69
CA THR A 21 -1.40 5.50 -0.27
C THR A 21 -0.40 4.45 0.16
N THR A 22 -0.30 4.25 1.48
CA THR A 22 0.56 3.21 2.06
C THR A 22 -0.20 1.90 2.25
N VAL A 23 0.56 0.80 2.32
CA VAL A 23 0.05 -0.54 2.65
C VAL A 23 -0.82 -0.55 3.92
N ARG A 24 -0.48 0.27 4.93
CA ARG A 24 -1.22 0.35 6.20
C ARG A 24 -2.57 1.06 6.01
N ALA A 25 -2.60 2.13 5.22
CA ALA A 25 -3.82 2.89 4.96
C ALA A 25 -4.78 2.08 4.06
N ALA A 26 -4.26 1.43 3.01
CA ALA A 26 -5.04 0.51 2.19
C ALA A 26 -5.63 -0.66 3.01
N ALA A 27 -4.84 -1.22 3.94
CA ALA A 27 -5.33 -2.25 4.87
C ALA A 27 -6.54 -1.77 5.71
N GLY A 28 -6.48 -0.54 6.22
CA GLY A 28 -7.60 0.08 6.94
C GLY A 28 -8.84 0.27 6.06
N ALA A 29 -8.67 0.76 4.82
CA ALA A 29 -9.78 1.01 3.90
C ALA A 29 -10.49 -0.28 3.45
N PHE A 30 -9.75 -1.39 3.30
CA PHE A 30 -10.28 -2.67 2.82
C PHE A 30 -10.64 -3.65 3.93
N GLY A 31 -10.46 -3.28 5.21
CA GLY A 31 -10.75 -4.15 6.35
C GLY A 31 -9.89 -5.43 6.39
N VAL A 32 -8.66 -5.37 5.89
CA VAL A 32 -7.72 -6.50 5.86
C VAL A 32 -6.46 -6.19 6.64
N SER A 33 -5.67 -7.21 6.98
CA SER A 33 -4.41 -6.97 7.68
C SER A 33 -3.37 -6.35 6.73
N LYS A 34 -2.47 -5.52 7.28
CA LYS A 34 -1.29 -5.00 6.55
C LYS A 34 -0.50 -6.12 5.85
N SER A 35 -0.28 -7.24 6.53
CA SER A 35 0.46 -8.38 5.98
C SER A 35 -0.28 -9.03 4.80
N THR A 36 -1.61 -9.05 4.84
CA THR A 36 -2.45 -9.51 3.72
C THR A 36 -2.26 -8.60 2.51
N VAL A 37 -2.36 -7.27 2.68
CA VAL A 37 -2.13 -6.33 1.57
C VAL A 37 -0.72 -6.47 1.02
N HIS A 38 0.29 -6.59 1.88
CA HIS A 38 1.66 -6.78 1.41
C HIS A 38 1.78 -8.06 0.57
N LYS A 39 1.28 -9.19 1.05
CA LYS A 39 1.37 -10.47 0.31
C LYS A 39 0.63 -10.40 -1.03
N ASP A 40 -0.54 -9.79 -1.04
CA ASP A 40 -1.35 -9.61 -2.25
C ASP A 40 -0.65 -8.71 -3.27
N VAL A 41 -0.16 -7.54 -2.85
CA VAL A 41 0.41 -6.54 -3.76
C VAL A 41 1.85 -6.87 -4.14
N THR A 42 2.68 -7.44 -3.27
CA THR A 42 4.10 -7.67 -3.60
C THR A 42 4.39 -9.03 -4.20
N GLU A 43 3.61 -10.07 -3.87
CA GLU A 43 3.86 -11.44 -4.33
C GLU A 43 2.84 -11.89 -5.37
N ARG A 44 1.54 -11.77 -5.06
CA ARG A 44 0.46 -12.34 -5.89
C ARG A 44 0.23 -11.50 -7.15
N LEU A 45 0.08 -10.19 -6.98
CA LEU A 45 -0.11 -9.26 -8.08
C LEU A 45 1.01 -9.34 -9.11
N LYS A 46 2.27 -9.53 -8.68
CA LYS A 46 3.41 -9.68 -9.60
C LYS A 46 3.24 -10.84 -10.59
N ARG A 47 2.57 -11.92 -10.17
CA ARG A 47 2.32 -13.10 -11.03
C ARG A 47 1.10 -12.92 -11.92
N GLN A 48 0.13 -12.12 -11.49
CA GLN A 48 -1.14 -11.91 -12.18
C GLN A 48 -1.06 -10.76 -13.17
N ASP A 49 -0.55 -9.61 -12.74
CA ASP A 49 -0.40 -8.39 -13.52
C ASP A 49 0.93 -7.69 -13.16
N PRO A 50 2.02 -8.02 -13.88
CA PRO A 50 3.34 -7.41 -13.66
C PRO A 50 3.37 -5.90 -13.92
N VAL A 51 2.50 -5.39 -14.80
CA VAL A 51 2.47 -3.97 -15.19
C VAL A 51 1.85 -3.16 -14.05
N LEU A 52 0.68 -3.59 -13.57
CA LEU A 52 0.02 -2.96 -12.43
C LEU A 52 0.88 -3.07 -11.16
N TRP A 53 1.56 -4.21 -10.98
CA TRP A 53 2.54 -4.39 -9.90
C TRP A 53 3.65 -3.33 -9.94
N ALA A 54 4.24 -3.08 -11.10
CA ALA A 54 5.33 -2.10 -11.23
C ALA A 54 4.88 -0.68 -10.85
N GLN A 55 3.65 -0.31 -11.23
CA GLN A 55 3.06 0.99 -10.89
C GLN A 55 2.82 1.12 -9.38
N ALA A 56 2.15 0.13 -8.77
CA ALA A 56 1.93 0.13 -7.32
C ALA A 56 3.26 0.11 -6.55
N LYS A 57 4.26 -0.62 -7.06
CA LYS A 57 5.60 -0.68 -6.48
C LYS A 57 6.29 0.68 -6.48
N ALA A 58 6.21 1.44 -7.56
CA ALA A 58 6.79 2.79 -7.63
C ALA A 58 6.18 3.73 -6.57
N VAL A 59 4.86 3.70 -6.39
CA VAL A 59 4.16 4.47 -5.34
C VAL A 59 4.63 4.06 -3.94
N LEU A 60 4.72 2.76 -3.68
CA LEU A 60 5.17 2.25 -2.39
C LEU A 60 6.63 2.59 -2.09
N ASP A 61 7.50 2.59 -3.10
CA ASP A 61 8.91 2.92 -2.95
C ASP A 61 9.13 4.41 -2.68
N ARG A 62 8.40 5.29 -3.37
CA ARG A 62 8.39 6.72 -3.03
C ARG A 62 7.91 6.95 -1.61
N ASN A 63 6.79 6.33 -1.24
CA ASN A 63 6.26 6.40 0.12
C ASN A 63 7.29 5.93 1.16
N LYS A 64 8.03 4.85 0.88
CA LYS A 64 9.08 4.33 1.74
C LYS A 64 10.25 5.30 1.88
N ALA A 65 10.65 5.96 0.79
CA ALA A 65 11.70 6.98 0.80
C ALA A 65 11.31 8.16 1.70
N GLU A 66 10.07 8.65 1.60
CA GLU A 66 9.57 9.80 2.38
C GLU A 66 9.16 9.46 3.83
N ARG A 67 9.18 8.18 4.21
CA ARG A 67 8.71 7.71 5.53
C ARG A 67 9.41 8.41 6.69
N HIS A 68 10.71 8.69 6.57
CA HIS A 68 11.49 9.34 7.63
C HIS A 68 11.04 10.79 7.86
N ILE A 69 10.65 11.51 6.79
CA ILE A 69 10.11 12.87 6.86
C ILE A 69 8.79 12.85 7.63
N ARG A 70 7.86 11.98 7.23
CA ARG A 70 6.58 11.80 7.92
C ARG A 70 6.75 11.35 9.37
N GLY A 71 7.72 10.47 9.65
CA GLY A 71 8.07 10.04 10.99
C GLY A 71 8.56 11.19 11.87
N GLY A 72 9.43 12.06 11.34
CA GLY A 72 9.89 13.25 12.04
C GLY A 72 8.76 14.24 12.35
N ILE A 73 7.87 14.47 11.38
CA ILE A 73 6.67 15.29 11.57
C ILE A 73 5.77 14.70 12.67
N ALA A 74 5.50 13.39 12.63
CA ALA A 74 4.67 12.71 13.63
C ALA A 74 5.25 12.82 15.05
N THR A 75 6.56 12.65 15.22
CA THR A 75 7.22 12.85 16.52
C THR A 75 7.09 14.31 16.96
N ARG A 76 7.32 15.27 16.07
CA ARG A 76 7.16 16.70 16.38
C ARG A 76 5.75 17.02 16.86
N ILE A 77 4.71 16.55 16.17
CA ILE A 77 3.30 16.78 16.56
C ILE A 77 3.05 16.19 17.95
N LYS A 78 3.41 14.91 18.17
CA LYS A 78 3.19 14.20 19.43
C LYS A 78 3.75 14.95 20.65
N TYR A 79 4.91 15.58 20.53
CA TYR A 79 5.58 16.25 21.65
C TYR A 79 5.42 17.77 21.68
N LYS A 80 4.95 18.41 20.59
CA LYS A 80 4.58 19.83 20.60
C LYS A 80 3.18 20.08 21.16
N GLY A 81 2.37 19.04 21.36
CA GLY A 81 1.07 19.15 22.03
C GLY A 81 -0.01 19.80 21.17
N GLU A 82 0.04 19.59 19.85
CA GLU A 82 -1.13 19.75 18.97
C GLU A 82 -1.87 18.43 18.82
#